data_AF-A0A3N5ULZ9-F1
#
_entry.id   AF-A0A3N5ULZ9-F1
#
_cell.length_a   1.000
_cell.length_b   1.000
_cell.length_c   1.000
_cell.angle_alpha   90.00
_cell.angle_beta   90.00
_cell.angle_gamma   90.00
#
_symmetry.space_group_name_H-M   'P 1'
#
loop_
_entity.id
_entity.type
_entity.pdbx_description
1 polymer ?
#
loop_
_entity_poly.entity_id
_entity_poly.type
_entity_poly.pdbx_seq_one_letter_code
_entity_poly.pdbx_strand_id
1 'polypeptide(L)'
;MPSPSKPVSTREAYADELLVSGALRIGIRLGVKEVEAFRLYREDLVRWSARMNLTALATPAQIVRQGFLDSLACASLLPMNARRILDVGSGAGFPAIPLALANP
;
A
#
# COMPACT_ATOMS: atom_id res chain seq x y z
N MET A 1 25.50 2.13 10.90
CA MET A 1 25.75 2.29 9.45
C MET A 1 24.50 1.82 8.73
N PRO A 2 23.69 2.71 8.11
CA PRO A 2 22.62 2.24 7.24
C PRO A 2 23.27 1.46 6.08
N SER A 3 22.79 0.24 5.88
CA SER A 3 23.24 -0.65 4.81
C SER A 3 23.03 0.04 3.45
N PRO A 4 23.97 -0.05 2.50
CA PRO A 4 23.76 0.50 1.17
C PRO A 4 22.54 -0.17 0.55
N SER A 5 21.52 0.64 0.25
CA SER A 5 20.29 0.20 -0.40
C SER A 5 20.66 -0.52 -1.70
N LYS A 6 20.16 -1.75 -1.86
CA LYS A 6 20.27 -2.48 -3.14
C LYS A 6 19.68 -1.60 -4.25
N PRO A 7 20.24 -1.65 -5.48
CA PRO A 7 19.67 -0.92 -6.60
C PRO A 7 18.21 -1.34 -6.79
N VAL A 8 17.30 -0.36 -6.69
CA VAL A 8 15.87 -0.56 -6.87
C VAL A 8 15.62 -0.96 -8.32
N SER A 9 14.96 -2.10 -8.56
CA SER A 9 14.65 -2.53 -9.93
C SER A 9 13.67 -1.54 -10.59
N THR A 10 13.71 -1.42 -11.92
CA THR A 10 12.81 -0.53 -12.69
C THR A 10 11.32 -0.77 -12.38
N ARG A 11 10.93 -2.02 -12.07
CA ARG A 11 9.54 -2.37 -11.71
C ARG A 11 9.13 -1.86 -10.34
N GLU A 12 10.03 -1.87 -9.37
CA GLU A 12 9.78 -1.36 -8.01
C GLU A 12 9.68 0.17 -8.03
N ALA A 13 10.59 0.85 -8.76
CA ALA A 13 10.54 2.29 -8.93
C ALA A 13 9.22 2.75 -9.60
N TYR A 14 8.78 2.04 -10.64
CA TYR A 14 7.50 2.29 -11.28
C TYR A 14 6.30 2.10 -10.34
N ALA A 15 6.33 1.08 -9.47
CA ALA A 15 5.25 0.84 -8.52
C ALA A 15 5.12 1.97 -7.49
N ASP A 16 6.25 2.53 -7.05
CA ASP A 16 6.24 3.66 -6.12
C ASP A 16 5.73 4.95 -6.78
N GLU A 17 6.15 5.21 -8.02
CA GLU A 17 5.62 6.33 -8.82
C GLU A 17 4.10 6.19 -9.04
N LEU A 18 3.63 4.98 -9.35
CA LEU A 18 2.21 4.68 -9.51
C LEU A 18 1.42 4.92 -8.22
N LEU A 19 1.98 4.56 -7.07
CA LEU A 19 1.37 4.80 -5.77
C LEU A 19 1.25 6.30 -5.48
N VAL A 20 2.34 7.05 -5.64
CA VAL A 20 2.36 8.50 -5.35
C VAL A 20 1.43 9.26 -6.29
N SER A 21 1.53 9.02 -7.59
CA SER A 21 0.69 9.68 -8.59
C SER A 21 -0.78 9.30 -8.44
N GLY A 22 -1.08 8.02 -8.15
CA GLY A 22 -2.43 7.52 -7.92
C GLY A 22 -3.07 8.12 -6.66
N ALA A 23 -2.36 8.11 -5.54
CA ALA A 23 -2.83 8.68 -4.28
C ALA A 23 -3.11 10.18 -4.41
N LEU A 24 -2.22 10.91 -5.11
CA LEU A 24 -2.41 12.35 -5.32
C LEU A 24 -3.69 12.65 -6.13
N ARG A 25 -4.02 11.82 -7.12
CA ARG A 25 -5.25 11.97 -7.94
C ARG A 25 -6.53 11.77 -7.13
N ILE A 26 -6.48 11.03 -6.02
CA ILE A 26 -7.60 10.84 -5.10
C ILE A 26 -7.52 11.75 -3.87
N GLY A 27 -6.62 12.75 -3.88
CA GLY A 27 -6.50 13.78 -2.86
C GLY A 27 -5.61 13.43 -1.66
N ILE A 28 -4.89 12.30 -1.70
CA ILE A 28 -4.01 11.84 -0.61
C ILE A 28 -2.55 12.14 -0.98
N ARG A 29 -1.85 12.86 -0.09
CA ARG A 29 -0.42 13.16 -0.26
C ARG A 29 0.40 12.20 0.60
N LEU A 30 1.22 11.38 -0.04
CA LEU A 30 2.15 10.47 0.63
C LEU A 30 3.54 11.11 0.70
N GLY A 31 4.11 11.17 1.89
CA GLY A 31 5.50 11.57 2.10
C GLY A 31 6.46 10.39 1.94
N VAL A 32 7.75 10.67 2.17
CA VAL A 32 8.82 9.67 2.00
C VAL A 32 8.61 8.46 2.92
N LYS A 33 8.18 8.69 4.17
CA LYS A 33 7.98 7.63 5.16
C LYS A 33 6.80 6.74 4.82
N GLU A 34 5.70 7.34 4.35
CA GLU A 34 4.50 6.59 3.95
C GLU A 34 4.83 5.72 2.72
N VAL A 35 5.52 6.28 1.72
CA VAL A 35 5.96 5.53 0.53
C VAL A 35 6.89 4.37 0.91
N GLU A 36 7.84 4.59 1.83
CA GLU A 36 8.72 3.53 2.33
C GLU A 36 7.94 2.42 3.04
N ALA A 37 6.96 2.77 3.88
CA ALA A 37 6.11 1.79 4.56
C ALA A 37 5.26 0.97 3.58
N PHE A 38 4.70 1.60 2.55
CA PHE A 38 4.00 0.89 1.48
C PHE A 38 4.91 -0.03 0.67
N ARG A 39 6.16 0.37 0.44
CA ARG A 39 7.17 -0.48 -0.23
C ARG A 39 7.45 -1.73 0.60
N LEU A 40 7.72 -1.58 1.90
CA LEU A 40 7.94 -2.71 2.80
C LEU A 40 6.73 -3.65 2.85
N TYR A 41 5.53 -3.08 2.98
CA TYR A 41 4.30 -3.87 2.98
C TYR A 41 4.10 -4.65 1.67
N ARG A 42 4.38 -4.03 0.51
CA ARG A 42 4.34 -4.71 -0.78
C ARG A 42 5.33 -5.85 -0.88
N GLU A 43 6.56 -5.65 -0.42
CA GLU A 43 7.60 -6.69 -0.42
C GLU A 43 7.17 -7.91 0.43
N ASP A 44 6.55 -7.65 1.59
CA ASP A 44 6.01 -8.70 2.43
C ASP A 44 4.82 -9.42 1.77
N LEU A 45 3.90 -8.68 1.15
CA LEU A 45 2.78 -9.28 0.41
C LEU A 45 3.26 -10.23 -0.69
N VAL A 46 4.25 -9.83 -1.48
CA VAL A 46 4.84 -10.70 -2.53
C VAL A 46 5.48 -11.93 -1.91
N ARG A 47 6.29 -11.73 -0.86
CA ARG A 47 7.01 -12.81 -0.17
C ARG A 47 6.07 -13.86 0.42
N TRP A 48 5.00 -13.42 1.06
CA TRP A 48 4.07 -14.30 1.74
C TRP A 48 2.99 -14.88 0.81
N SER A 49 2.55 -14.14 -0.21
CA SER A 49 1.59 -14.67 -1.21
C SER A 49 2.17 -15.90 -1.92
N ALA A 50 3.48 -15.92 -2.18
CA ALA A 50 4.16 -17.09 -2.76
C ALA A 50 4.10 -18.35 -1.87
N ARG A 51 3.87 -18.21 -0.56
CA ARG A 51 3.86 -19.32 0.41
C ARG A 51 2.46 -19.77 0.81
N MET A 52 1.51 -18.84 0.89
CA MET A 52 0.20 -19.08 1.53
C MET A 52 -0.99 -18.61 0.70
N ASN A 53 -0.80 -18.18 -0.55
CA ASN A 53 -1.87 -17.65 -1.42
C ASN A 53 -2.68 -16.53 -0.76
N LEU A 54 -2.00 -15.62 -0.05
CA LEU A 54 -2.61 -14.51 0.71
C LEU A 54 -3.40 -13.53 -0.16
N THR A 55 -2.96 -13.33 -1.40
CA THR A 55 -3.68 -12.56 -2.41
C THR A 55 -3.47 -13.17 -3.78
N ALA A 56 -4.40 -12.95 -4.71
CA ALA A 56 -4.19 -13.24 -6.14
C ALA A 56 -3.31 -12.18 -6.85
N LEU A 57 -2.82 -11.17 -6.12
CA LEU A 57 -2.04 -10.07 -6.68
C LEU A 57 -0.57 -10.49 -6.82
N ALA A 58 -0.15 -10.74 -8.06
CA ALA A 58 1.15 -11.34 -8.34
C ALA A 58 2.28 -10.34 -8.59
N THR A 59 1.96 -9.08 -8.91
CA THR A 59 2.96 -8.08 -9.33
C THR A 59 2.92 -6.82 -8.47
N PRO A 60 4.05 -6.11 -8.30
CA PRO A 60 4.11 -4.84 -7.57
C PRO A 60 3.05 -3.82 -8.04
N ALA A 61 2.88 -3.67 -9.35
CA ALA A 61 1.90 -2.75 -9.92
C ALA A 61 0.44 -3.18 -9.65
N GLN A 62 0.13 -4.48 -9.67
CA GLN A 62 -1.20 -4.98 -9.31
C GLN A 62 -1.50 -4.73 -7.82
N ILE A 63 -0.54 -4.99 -6.93
CA ILE A 63 -0.68 -4.71 -5.50
C ILE A 63 -0.97 -3.22 -5.27
N VAL A 64 -0.24 -2.34 -5.95
CA VAL A 64 -0.47 -0.89 -5.82
C VAL A 64 -1.86 -0.50 -6.32
N ARG A 65 -2.28 -0.95 -7.50
CA ARG A 65 -3.58 -0.55 -8.07
C ARG A 65 -4.77 -1.12 -7.29
N GLN A 66 -4.79 -2.44 -7.12
CA GLN A 66 -5.97 -3.17 -6.64
C GLN A 66 -5.95 -3.38 -5.11
N GLY A 67 -4.78 -3.33 -4.49
CA GLY A 67 -4.63 -3.40 -3.05
C GLY A 67 -4.61 -1.99 -2.46
N PHE A 68 -3.59 -1.20 -2.78
CA PHE A 68 -3.34 0.06 -2.08
C PHE A 68 -4.27 1.18 -2.51
N LEU A 69 -4.32 1.52 -3.80
CA LEU A 69 -5.10 2.66 -4.28
C LEU A 69 -6.62 2.43 -4.11
N ASP A 70 -7.12 1.22 -4.37
CA ASP A 70 -8.52 0.86 -4.09
C ASP A 70 -8.84 1.01 -2.59
N SER A 71 -7.95 0.57 -1.70
CA SER A 71 -8.13 0.77 -0.25
C SER A 71 -8.10 2.24 0.16
N LEU A 72 -7.20 3.04 -0.42
CA LEU A 72 -7.10 4.46 -0.13
C LEU A 72 -8.30 5.25 -0.67
N ALA A 73 -8.92 4.81 -1.77
CA ALA A 73 -10.14 5.43 -2.27
C ALA A 73 -11.29 5.35 -1.23
N CYS A 74 -11.31 4.30 -0.40
CA CYS A 74 -12.27 4.17 0.70
C CYS A 74 -12.13 5.27 1.77
N ALA A 75 -10.98 5.94 1.89
CA ALA A 75 -10.78 7.01 2.88
C ALA A 75 -11.83 8.11 2.75
N SER A 76 -12.21 8.45 1.52
CA SER A 76 -13.24 9.47 1.23
C SER A 76 -14.65 9.10 1.71
N LEU A 77 -14.89 7.81 1.98
CA LEU A 77 -16.19 7.30 2.45
C LEU A 77 -16.26 7.24 3.98
N LEU A 78 -15.14 7.39 4.67
CA LEU A 78 -15.08 7.34 6.12
C LEU A 78 -15.49 8.69 6.73
N PRO A 79 -16.18 8.70 7.89
CA PRO A 79 -16.42 9.93 8.62
C PRO A 79 -15.10 10.62 8.98
N MET A 80 -14.98 11.93 8.74
CA MET A 80 -13.75 12.69 9.02
C MET A 80 -13.23 12.56 10.46
N ASN A 81 -14.11 12.23 11.40
CA ASN A 81 -13.80 12.11 12.83
C ASN A 81 -13.72 10.65 13.32
N ALA A 82 -13.69 9.68 12.40
CA ALA A 82 -13.61 8.27 12.75
C ALA A 82 -12.24 7.96 13.38
N ARG A 83 -12.22 7.72 14.69
CA ARG A 83 -10.99 7.36 15.43
C ARG A 83 -10.78 5.86 15.61
N ARG A 84 -11.84 5.07 15.42
CA ARG A 84 -11.83 3.62 15.58
C ARG A 84 -12.61 3.02 14.43
N ILE A 85 -11.92 2.22 13.64
CA ILE A 85 -12.47 1.53 12.47
C ILE A 85 -12.18 0.04 12.69
N LEU A 86 -13.19 -0.79 12.44
CA LEU A 86 -13.05 -2.24 12.43
C LEU A 86 -13.11 -2.71 10.97
N ASP A 87 -12.11 -3.49 10.59
CA ASP A 87 -12.06 -4.18 9.30
C ASP A 87 -12.28 -5.68 9.54
N VAL A 88 -13.33 -6.24 8.97
CA VAL A 88 -13.76 -7.62 9.19
C VAL A 88 -13.39 -8.45 7.97
N GLY A 89 -12.50 -9.44 8.16
CA GLY A 89 -12.12 -10.36 7.09
C GLY A 89 -11.04 -9.83 6.15
N SER A 90 -10.19 -8.90 6.61
CA SER A 90 -9.21 -8.18 5.78
C SER A 90 -8.14 -9.04 5.10
N GLY A 91 -8.00 -10.31 5.51
CA GLY A 91 -7.08 -11.28 4.89
C GLY A 91 -5.64 -10.76 4.87
N ALA A 92 -5.19 -10.31 3.70
CA ALA A 92 -3.89 -9.69 3.50
C ALA A 92 -3.74 -8.29 4.14
N GLY A 93 -4.80 -7.74 4.74
CA GLY A 93 -4.82 -6.46 5.44
C GLY A 93 -5.49 -5.31 4.68
N PHE A 94 -6.30 -5.61 3.66
CA PHE A 94 -7.03 -4.60 2.90
C PHE A 94 -8.47 -4.44 3.42
N PRO A 95 -9.00 -3.21 3.57
CA PRO A 95 -8.35 -1.91 3.36
C PRO A 95 -7.62 -1.31 4.58
N ALA A 96 -7.67 -1.95 5.76
CA ALA A 96 -7.19 -1.35 7.01
C ALA A 96 -5.72 -0.92 7.00
N ILE A 97 -4.79 -1.75 6.50
CA ILE A 97 -3.36 -1.44 6.54
C ILE A 97 -3.03 -0.24 5.63
N PRO A 98 -3.44 -0.19 4.34
CA PRO A 98 -3.23 1.01 3.53
C PRO A 98 -3.78 2.29 4.15
N LEU A 99 -4.99 2.23 4.73
CA LEU A 99 -5.59 3.39 5.39
C LEU A 99 -4.78 3.84 6.61
N ALA A 100 -4.29 2.90 7.42
CA ALA A 100 -3.44 3.21 8.57
C ALA A 100 -2.08 3.77 8.15
N LEU A 101 -1.49 3.27 7.04
CA LEU A 101 -0.21 3.74 6.52
C LEU A 101 -0.30 5.15 5.94
N ALA A 102 -1.35 5.45 5.19
CA ALA A 102 -1.56 6.79 4.64
C ALA A 102 -2.00 7.79 5.72
N ASN A 103 -2.69 7.31 6.76
CA ASN A 103 -3.31 8.11 7.81
C ASN A 103 -3.92 9.43 7.26
N PRO A 104 -4.87 9.32 6.32
CA PRO A 104 -5.37 10.44 5.52
C PRO A 104 -6.23 11.42 6.33
#